data_AF-A0A0N1LPU8-F1
#
_entry.id   AF-A0A0N1LPU8-F1
#
_cell.length_a   1.000
_cell.length_b   1.000
_cell.length_c   1.000
_cell.angle_alpha   90.00
_cell.angle_beta   90.00
_cell.angle_gamma   90.00
#
_symmetry.space_group_name_H-M   'P 1'
#
loop_
_entity.id
_entity.type
_entity.pdbx_description
1 polymer ?
#
loop_
_entity_poly.entity_id
_entity_poly.type
_entity_poly.pdbx_seq_one_letter_code
_entity_poly.pdbx_strand_id
1 'polypeptide(L)'
;MLIEGDAKQIVYTDFTDEIGEGSTIALPDAGVGTDKGRFQLKVRHFLQSHSDHITIQKLRRNEQLTPQDLSELERIMVEEAVATNVDLSALHDQGGLGLFIRSLVGLERDAAKNAFAGFLQGRNPNANQIEFINLIIDHLTENGAMEPKRLYESPFTDLDDQGVGGLFPKADVLQIVSVLNDVKLRAAAQAILMLIFQAIVALMKYCGLGFLNAQGSKKWLCSTHFTHTH
;
A
#
# COMPACT_ATOMS: atom_id res chain seq x y z
N MET A 1 -33.36 28.95 29.81
CA MET A 1 -32.67 30.07 29.12
C MET A 1 -31.30 30.17 29.79
N LEU A 2 -30.13 30.07 29.17
CA LEU A 2 -29.65 29.82 27.81
C LEU A 2 -28.24 29.22 28.06
N ILE A 3 -27.86 28.14 27.38
CA ILE A 3 -26.49 27.59 27.48
C ILE A 3 -25.62 28.43 26.53
N GLU A 4 -24.66 29.15 27.07
CA GLU A 4 -23.65 29.87 26.28
C GLU A 4 -22.57 28.88 25.86
N GLY A 5 -22.36 28.75 24.54
CA GLY A 5 -21.47 27.77 23.93
C GLY A 5 -20.02 28.24 23.98
N ASP A 6 -19.14 27.35 24.45
CA ASP A 6 -17.70 27.52 24.38
C ASP A 6 -17.26 27.56 22.90
N ALA A 7 -16.64 28.68 22.53
CA ALA A 7 -16.04 28.90 21.23
C ALA A 7 -14.84 27.96 21.05
N LYS A 8 -15.00 26.97 20.18
CA LYS A 8 -13.95 26.02 19.81
C LYS A 8 -12.85 26.77 19.04
N GLN A 9 -11.68 26.90 19.64
CA GLN A 9 -10.49 27.41 18.99
C GLN A 9 -10.13 26.48 17.82
N ILE A 10 -10.22 26.97 16.59
CA ILE A 10 -9.76 26.25 15.41
C ILE A 10 -8.23 26.35 15.43
N VAL A 11 -7.58 25.31 15.92
CA VAL A 11 -6.13 25.14 15.79
C VAL A 11 -5.85 24.80 14.34
N TYR A 12 -5.44 25.81 13.57
CA TYR A 12 -4.82 25.61 12.28
C TYR A 12 -3.39 25.14 12.57
N THR A 13 -3.16 23.83 12.50
CA THR A 13 -1.80 23.31 12.57
C THR A 13 -1.09 23.71 11.28
N ASP A 14 -0.28 24.75 11.35
CA ASP A 14 0.83 24.94 10.42
C ASP A 14 1.69 23.68 10.51
N PHE A 15 1.67 22.86 9.47
CA PHE A 15 2.58 21.73 9.32
C PHE A 15 3.97 22.31 9.07
N THR A 16 4.61 22.72 10.16
CA THR A 16 6.05 22.98 10.18
C THR A 16 6.71 21.62 9.96
N ASP A 17 7.62 21.54 8.99
CA ASP A 17 8.36 20.32 8.62
C ASP A 17 8.94 19.60 9.84
N GLU A 18 8.21 18.63 10.37
CA GLU A 18 8.80 17.47 11.05
C GLU A 18 8.83 16.35 10.02
N ILE A 19 9.99 16.20 9.39
CA ILE A 19 10.32 15.02 8.59
C ILE A 19 10.36 13.84 9.56
N GLY A 20 9.22 13.18 9.75
CA GLY A 20 9.18 11.88 10.39
C GLY A 20 10.09 10.91 9.64
N GLU A 21 10.71 9.96 10.35
CA GLU A 21 11.48 8.86 9.75
C GLU A 21 10.56 7.98 8.90
N GLY A 22 10.28 8.42 7.68
CA GLY A 22 9.61 7.63 6.66
C GLY A 22 10.50 6.47 6.26
N SER A 23 9.92 5.27 6.17
CA SER A 23 10.58 4.11 5.57
C SER A 23 11.18 4.50 4.22
N THR A 24 12.52 4.49 4.13
CA THR A 24 13.25 4.95 2.96
C THR A 24 13.08 3.95 1.82
N ILE A 25 12.07 4.18 0.99
CA ILE A 25 11.95 3.57 -0.33
C ILE A 25 13.00 4.25 -1.24
N ALA A 26 13.96 3.46 -1.75
CA ALA A 26 15.18 3.94 -2.41
C ALA A 26 15.03 4.10 -3.94
N LEU A 27 14.57 5.28 -4.37
CA LEU A 27 14.42 5.65 -5.79
C LEU A 27 15.78 5.59 -6.54
N PRO A 28 15.84 5.09 -7.78
CA PRO A 28 17.06 5.07 -8.56
C PRO A 28 17.44 6.49 -9.02
N ASP A 29 18.76 6.71 -9.08
CA ASP A 29 19.40 8.00 -9.31
C ASP A 29 18.98 8.68 -10.61
N ALA A 30 18.06 9.64 -10.49
CA ALA A 30 18.17 10.88 -11.24
C ALA A 30 19.05 11.83 -10.41
N GLY A 31 20.32 11.98 -10.80
CA GLY A 31 21.31 12.94 -10.29
C GLY A 31 21.24 13.42 -8.82
N VAL A 32 22.05 12.82 -7.95
CA VAL A 32 22.67 13.43 -6.74
C VAL A 32 21.69 14.18 -5.81
N GLY A 33 20.96 13.44 -4.97
CA GLY A 33 20.37 13.84 -3.66
C GLY A 33 19.34 15.00 -3.61
N THR A 34 19.48 15.97 -4.50
CA THR A 34 18.65 17.16 -4.70
C THR A 34 17.38 16.81 -5.47
N ASP A 35 17.42 15.77 -6.29
CA ASP A 35 16.29 15.37 -7.14
C ASP A 35 15.20 14.62 -6.35
N LYS A 36 15.58 13.72 -5.42
CA LYS A 36 14.61 12.93 -4.64
C LYS A 36 13.66 13.79 -3.80
N GLY A 37 14.21 14.77 -3.06
CA GLY A 37 13.40 15.67 -2.25
C GLY A 37 12.48 16.54 -3.11
N ARG A 38 12.96 17.02 -4.26
CA ARG A 38 12.16 17.78 -5.22
C ARG A 38 11.05 16.94 -5.85
N PHE A 39 11.35 15.70 -6.22
CA PHE A 39 10.37 14.75 -6.72
C PHE A 39 9.26 14.51 -5.68
N GLN A 40 9.63 14.18 -4.44
CA GLN A 40 8.66 13.99 -3.36
C GLN A 40 7.80 15.25 -3.12
N LEU A 41 8.41 16.44 -3.13
CA LEU A 41 7.67 17.70 -2.97
C LEU A 41 6.67 17.92 -4.11
N LYS A 42 7.08 17.63 -5.35
CA LYS A 42 6.21 17.73 -6.53
C LYS A 42 5.04 16.75 -6.46
N VAL A 43 5.31 15.51 -6.06
CA VAL A 43 4.27 14.50 -5.86
C VAL A 43 3.33 14.93 -4.72
N ARG A 44 3.84 15.45 -3.59
CA ARG A 44 2.99 15.98 -2.51
C ARG A 44 2.05 17.07 -3.00
N HIS A 45 2.56 18.05 -3.75
CA HIS A 45 1.75 19.12 -4.33
C HIS A 45 0.67 18.59 -5.30
N PHE A 46 1.06 17.62 -6.15
CA PHE A 46 0.12 16.93 -7.04
C PHE A 46 -1.01 16.25 -6.25
N LEU A 47 -0.67 15.49 -5.21
CA LEU A 47 -1.64 14.76 -4.39
C LEU A 47 -2.57 15.70 -3.62
N GLN A 48 -2.08 16.85 -3.16
CA GLN A 48 -2.91 17.89 -2.53
C GLN A 48 -3.93 18.47 -3.52
N SER A 49 -3.48 18.79 -4.74
CA SER A 49 -4.33 19.33 -5.81
C SER A 49 -5.37 18.32 -6.31
N HIS A 50 -5.12 17.03 -6.12
CA HIS A 50 -5.97 15.92 -6.54
C HIS A 50 -6.60 15.16 -5.36
N SER A 51 -6.74 15.79 -4.19
CA SER A 51 -7.25 15.13 -2.99
C SER A 51 -8.65 14.51 -3.14
N ASP A 52 -9.46 15.04 -4.06
CA ASP A 52 -10.79 14.52 -4.42
C ASP A 52 -10.76 13.34 -5.41
N HIS A 53 -9.60 12.97 -5.95
CA HIS A 53 -9.46 11.85 -6.87
C HIS A 53 -9.73 10.52 -6.15
N ILE A 54 -10.57 9.66 -6.73
CA ILE A 54 -11.03 8.42 -6.09
C ILE A 54 -9.88 7.49 -5.67
N THR A 55 -8.83 7.34 -6.48
CA THR A 55 -7.65 6.53 -6.11
C THR A 55 -6.96 7.07 -4.86
N ILE A 56 -6.84 8.39 -4.71
CA ILE A 56 -6.20 9.03 -3.57
C ILE A 56 -7.06 8.84 -2.31
N GLN A 57 -8.38 8.98 -2.45
CA GLN A 57 -9.32 8.67 -1.36
C GLN A 57 -9.23 7.20 -0.93
N LYS A 58 -9.20 6.26 -1.88
CA LYS A 58 -9.02 4.82 -1.60
C LYS A 58 -7.73 4.54 -0.83
N LEU A 59 -6.63 5.15 -1.26
CA LEU A 59 -5.33 5.01 -0.60
C LEU A 59 -5.40 5.46 0.87
N ARG A 60 -5.97 6.65 1.12
CA ARG A 60 -6.12 7.21 2.48
C ARG A 60 -7.11 6.44 3.33
N ARG A 61 -8.16 5.86 2.73
CA ARG A 61 -9.18 5.06 3.43
C ARG A 61 -8.81 3.59 3.61
N ASN A 62 -7.59 3.21 3.24
CA ASN A 62 -7.14 1.82 3.28
C ASN A 62 -8.09 0.86 2.52
N GLU A 63 -8.62 1.33 1.39
CA GLU A 63 -9.44 0.54 0.47
C GLU A 63 -8.55 -0.18 -0.54
N GLN A 64 -9.03 -1.31 -1.06
CA GLN A 64 -8.28 -2.10 -2.04
C GLN A 64 -8.18 -1.35 -3.37
N LEU A 65 -6.95 -1.17 -3.85
CA LEU A 65 -6.71 -0.64 -5.19
C LEU A 65 -6.86 -1.69 -6.29
N THR A 66 -7.42 -1.27 -7.41
CA THR A 66 -7.44 -2.01 -8.67
C THR A 66 -6.24 -1.62 -9.55
N PRO A 67 -5.85 -2.45 -10.53
CA PRO A 67 -4.83 -2.06 -11.51
C PRO A 67 -5.19 -0.78 -12.28
N GLN A 68 -6.48 -0.59 -12.58
CA GLN A 68 -6.97 0.60 -13.28
C GLN A 68 -6.81 1.87 -12.44
N ASP A 69 -7.05 1.78 -11.12
CA ASP A 69 -6.86 2.91 -10.21
C ASP A 69 -5.42 3.45 -10.27
N LEU A 70 -4.43 2.55 -10.35
CA LEU A 70 -3.02 2.91 -10.46
C LEU A 70 -2.64 3.37 -11.86
N SER A 71 -3.10 2.72 -12.93
CA SER A 71 -2.75 3.11 -14.30
C SER A 71 -3.29 4.50 -14.66
N GLU A 72 -4.49 4.86 -14.18
CA GLU A 72 -5.01 6.22 -14.37
C GLU A 72 -4.19 7.25 -13.60
N LEU A 73 -3.77 6.92 -12.37
CA LEU A 73 -2.96 7.84 -11.59
C LEU A 73 -1.56 8.04 -12.20
N GLU A 74 -0.92 6.97 -12.68
CA GLU A 74 0.32 7.03 -13.45
C GLU A 74 0.16 7.91 -14.70
N ARG A 75 -0.92 7.75 -15.45
CA ARG A 75 -1.21 8.54 -16.65
C ARG A 75 -1.31 10.04 -16.31
N ILE A 76 -2.10 10.40 -15.30
CA ILE A 76 -2.27 11.81 -14.89
C ILE A 76 -0.94 12.41 -14.41
N MET A 77 -0.15 11.65 -13.62
CA MET A 77 1.16 12.11 -13.17
C MET A 77 2.13 12.39 -14.33
N VAL A 78 2.07 11.62 -15.42
CA VAL A 78 2.88 11.88 -16.62
C VAL A 78 2.34 13.07 -17.42
N GLU A 79 1.02 13.17 -17.59
CA GLU A 79 0.38 14.27 -18.34
C GLU A 79 0.63 15.63 -17.70
N GLU A 80 0.63 15.70 -16.38
CA GLU A 80 0.98 16.91 -15.62
C GLU A 80 2.48 17.08 -15.40
N ALA A 81 3.29 16.24 -16.05
CA ALA A 81 4.74 16.19 -15.93
C ALA A 81 5.26 16.01 -14.50
N VAL A 82 4.45 15.50 -13.55
CA VAL A 82 4.82 15.22 -12.15
C VAL A 82 5.88 14.13 -12.05
N ALA A 83 5.73 13.07 -12.85
CA ALA A 83 6.67 11.96 -12.93
C ALA A 83 6.92 11.58 -14.39
N THR A 84 8.09 11.02 -14.67
CA THR A 84 8.38 10.35 -15.94
C THR A 84 8.06 8.87 -15.86
N ASN A 85 7.95 8.19 -17.01
CA ASN A 85 7.81 6.73 -17.05
C ASN A 85 9.00 6.01 -16.37
N VAL A 86 10.18 6.62 -16.37
CA VAL A 86 11.36 6.08 -15.68
C VAL A 86 11.16 6.13 -14.16
N ASP A 87 10.70 7.28 -13.63
CA ASP A 87 10.39 7.44 -12.20
C ASP A 87 9.31 6.47 -11.74
N LEU A 88 8.30 6.22 -12.58
CA LEU A 88 7.23 5.27 -12.26
C LEU A 88 7.75 3.83 -12.29
N SER A 89 8.55 3.44 -13.29
CA SER A 89 9.13 2.08 -13.37
C SER A 89 9.99 1.76 -12.16
N ALA A 90 10.76 2.74 -11.70
CA ALA A 90 11.56 2.68 -10.50
C ALA A 90 10.76 2.37 -9.24
N LEU A 91 9.56 2.96 -9.11
CA LEU A 91 8.69 2.75 -7.96
C LEU A 91 8.17 1.31 -7.91
N HIS A 92 7.96 0.65 -9.06
CA HIS A 92 7.53 -0.76 -9.11
C HIS A 92 8.51 -1.70 -8.40
N ASP A 93 9.82 -1.48 -8.58
CA ASP A 93 10.88 -2.27 -7.91
C ASP A 93 10.94 -2.07 -6.39
N GLN A 94 10.18 -1.09 -5.90
CA GLN A 94 10.27 -0.51 -4.57
C GLN A 94 8.98 -0.65 -3.76
N GLY A 95 8.05 -1.48 -4.23
CA GLY A 95 6.75 -1.71 -3.60
C GLY A 95 5.58 -1.07 -4.36
N GLY A 96 5.85 -0.35 -5.44
CA GLY A 96 4.85 0.22 -6.33
C GLY A 96 4.35 1.61 -5.93
N LEU A 97 3.66 2.25 -6.88
CA LEU A 97 3.17 3.63 -6.74
C LEU A 97 2.26 3.81 -5.51
N GLY A 98 1.38 2.85 -5.22
CA GLY A 98 0.42 2.99 -4.11
C GLY A 98 1.09 3.04 -2.73
N LEU A 99 2.12 2.22 -2.48
CA LEU A 99 2.90 2.30 -1.23
C LEU A 99 3.70 3.59 -1.13
N PHE A 100 4.28 4.04 -2.24
CA PHE A 100 4.98 5.32 -2.27
C PHE A 100 4.05 6.50 -1.99
N ILE A 101 2.84 6.53 -2.56
CA ILE A 101 1.89 7.60 -2.26
C ILE A 101 1.48 7.57 -0.79
N ARG A 102 1.20 6.39 -0.22
CA ARG A 102 0.84 6.27 1.21
C ARG A 102 1.96 6.69 2.15
N SER A 103 3.23 6.53 1.79
CA SER A 103 4.33 7.09 2.58
C SER A 103 4.41 8.62 2.55
N LEU A 104 3.70 9.28 1.62
CA LEU A 104 3.59 10.73 1.55
C LEU A 104 2.32 11.26 2.25
N VAL A 105 1.18 10.58 2.09
CA VAL A 105 -0.13 11.10 2.57
C VAL A 105 -0.68 10.42 3.81
N GLY A 106 -0.08 9.30 4.22
CA GLY A 106 -0.55 8.53 5.35
C GLY A 106 -1.93 7.87 5.14
N LEU A 107 -2.52 7.42 6.25
CA LEU A 107 -3.89 6.94 6.30
C LEU A 107 -4.81 7.95 7.00
N GLU A 108 -6.11 7.87 6.71
CA GLU A 108 -7.11 8.43 7.60
C GLU A 108 -7.09 7.65 8.92
N ARG A 109 -7.13 8.38 10.04
CA ARG A 109 -7.10 7.80 11.39
C ARG A 109 -8.20 6.77 11.60
N ASP A 110 -9.40 7.03 11.09
CA ASP A 110 -10.53 6.10 11.19
C ASP A 110 -10.30 4.84 10.36
N ALA A 111 -9.64 4.94 9.19
CA ALA A 111 -9.26 3.78 8.40
C ALA A 111 -8.22 2.90 9.11
N ALA A 112 -7.22 3.53 9.76
CA ALA A 112 -6.23 2.82 10.58
C ALA A 112 -6.88 2.12 11.79
N LYS A 113 -7.79 2.81 12.50
CA LYS A 113 -8.58 2.21 13.59
C LYS A 113 -9.43 1.04 13.11
N ASN A 114 -10.12 1.19 11.99
CA ASN A 114 -10.97 0.16 11.41
C ASN A 114 -10.18 -1.08 11.01
N ALA A 115 -8.93 -0.94 10.56
CA ALA A 115 -8.05 -2.08 10.28
C ALA A 115 -7.79 -2.95 11.53
N PHE A 116 -7.73 -2.33 12.72
CA PHE A 116 -7.55 -3.02 13.99
C PHE A 116 -8.86 -3.38 14.71
N ALA A 117 -10.02 -2.95 14.21
CA ALA A 117 -11.31 -3.21 14.87
C ALA A 117 -11.58 -4.71 15.07
N GLY A 118 -11.28 -5.54 14.05
CA GLY A 118 -11.42 -7.00 14.15
C GLY A 118 -10.44 -7.64 15.15
N PHE A 119 -9.24 -7.07 15.30
CA PHE A 119 -8.31 -7.50 16.34
C PHE A 119 -8.85 -7.11 17.74
N LEU A 120 -9.37 -5.90 17.93
CA LEU A 120 -9.84 -5.48 19.25
C LEU A 120 -11.19 -6.12 19.66
N GLN A 121 -11.94 -6.66 18.71
CA GLN A 121 -13.28 -7.21 18.95
C GLN A 121 -13.26 -8.36 19.98
N GLY A 122 -14.04 -8.19 21.06
CA GLY A 122 -14.18 -9.20 22.11
C GLY A 122 -12.96 -9.35 23.03
N ARG A 123 -11.94 -8.48 22.88
CA ARG A 123 -10.77 -8.43 23.76
C ARG A 123 -10.92 -7.33 24.82
N ASN A 124 -10.23 -7.47 25.94
CA ASN A 124 -10.14 -6.45 27.00
C ASN A 124 -8.67 -6.06 27.23
N PRO A 125 -8.07 -5.27 26.32
CA PRO A 125 -6.67 -4.92 26.42
C PRO A 125 -6.39 -4.05 27.65
N ASN A 126 -5.21 -4.21 28.26
CA ASN A 126 -4.75 -3.34 29.33
C ASN A 126 -4.25 -1.98 28.80
N ALA A 127 -3.92 -1.06 29.69
CA ALA A 127 -3.47 0.28 29.32
C ALA A 127 -2.26 0.28 28.36
N ASN A 128 -1.24 -0.54 28.63
CA ASN A 128 -0.06 -0.64 27.77
C ASN A 128 -0.38 -1.23 26.40
N GLN A 129 -1.27 -2.22 26.33
CA GLN A 129 -1.73 -2.80 25.06
C GLN A 129 -2.54 -1.81 24.24
N ILE A 130 -3.41 -1.01 24.87
CA ILE A 130 -4.16 0.06 24.20
C ILE A 130 -3.19 1.10 23.64
N GLU A 131 -2.23 1.55 24.45
CA GLU A 131 -1.24 2.53 24.03
C GLU A 131 -0.38 2.01 22.87
N PHE A 132 0.02 0.75 22.92
CA PHE A 132 0.77 0.11 21.84
C PHE A 132 -0.01 0.11 20.51
N ILE A 133 -1.30 -0.21 20.54
CA ILE A 133 -2.16 -0.16 19.34
C ILE A 133 -2.35 1.28 18.85
N ASN A 134 -2.45 2.26 19.75
CA ASN A 134 -2.52 3.68 19.38
C ASN A 134 -1.24 4.13 18.65
N LEU A 135 -0.05 3.75 19.15
CA LEU A 135 1.22 4.03 18.47
C LEU A 135 1.26 3.44 17.05
N ILE A 136 0.69 2.24 16.85
CA ILE A 136 0.56 1.67 15.50
C ILE A 136 -0.37 2.53 14.63
N ILE A 137 -1.54 2.90 15.16
CA ILE A 137 -2.52 3.72 14.45
C ILE A 137 -1.93 5.08 14.06
N ASP A 138 -1.17 5.72 14.96
CA ASP A 138 -0.50 6.99 14.71
C ASP A 138 0.54 6.84 13.60
N HIS A 139 1.41 5.83 13.70
CA HIS A 139 2.40 5.57 12.67
C HIS A 139 1.77 5.28 11.30
N LEU A 140 0.67 4.51 11.24
CA LEU A 140 -0.06 4.27 10.01
C LEU A 140 -0.75 5.52 9.47
N THR A 141 -1.24 6.40 10.36
CA THR A 141 -1.85 7.68 9.99
C THR A 141 -0.81 8.61 9.35
N GLU A 142 0.43 8.57 9.79
CA GLU A 142 1.52 9.40 9.28
C GLU A 142 2.21 8.81 8.05
N ASN A 143 2.55 7.52 8.10
CA ASN A 143 3.43 6.85 7.13
C ASN A 143 2.68 5.93 6.17
N GLY A 144 1.39 5.68 6.42
CA GLY A 144 0.50 4.94 5.53
C GLY A 144 0.71 3.43 5.51
N ALA A 145 1.87 2.93 5.90
CA ALA A 145 2.23 1.52 6.07
C ALA A 145 3.32 1.38 7.14
N MET A 146 3.51 0.16 7.66
CA MET A 146 4.51 -0.16 8.68
C MET A 146 5.11 -1.53 8.41
N GLU A 147 6.44 -1.65 8.50
CA GLU A 147 7.11 -2.95 8.52
C GLU A 147 7.02 -3.60 9.90
N PRO A 148 6.67 -4.89 10.03
CA PRO A 148 6.53 -5.56 11.32
C PRO A 148 7.75 -5.47 12.25
N LYS A 149 8.96 -5.35 11.70
CA LYS A 149 10.19 -5.17 12.50
C LYS A 149 10.16 -3.92 13.38
N ARG A 150 9.43 -2.87 12.98
CA ARG A 150 9.33 -1.60 13.71
C ARG A 150 8.70 -1.79 15.10
N LEU A 151 7.91 -2.84 15.29
CA LEU A 151 7.30 -3.20 16.57
C LEU A 151 8.31 -3.62 17.66
N TYR A 152 9.60 -3.75 17.29
CA TYR A 152 10.72 -4.07 18.16
C TYR A 152 11.77 -2.94 18.23
N GLU A 153 11.38 -1.74 17.83
CA GLU A 153 12.19 -0.52 17.89
C GLU A 153 11.43 0.57 18.67
N SER A 154 12.12 1.61 19.14
CA SER A 154 11.45 2.77 19.77
C SER A 154 10.50 3.44 18.76
N PRO A 155 9.31 3.94 19.19
CA PRO A 155 8.79 4.04 20.56
C PRO A 155 8.09 2.78 21.09
N PHE A 156 8.02 1.70 20.29
CA PHE A 156 7.29 0.48 20.67
C PHE A 156 7.97 -0.28 21.82
N THR A 157 9.30 -0.20 21.90
CA THR A 157 10.09 -0.76 23.00
C THR A 157 10.08 0.08 24.28
N ASP A 158 9.47 1.27 24.25
CA ASP A 158 9.45 2.17 25.41
C ASP A 158 8.38 1.74 26.44
N LEU A 159 7.37 0.98 25.99
CA LEU A 159 6.33 0.38 26.83
C LEU A 159 6.78 -0.94 27.47
N ASP A 160 7.62 -1.71 26.77
CA ASP A 160 8.19 -2.98 27.20
C ASP A 160 9.45 -3.28 26.37
N ASP A 161 10.53 -3.77 26.99
CA ASP A 161 11.83 -3.97 26.33
C ASP A 161 11.80 -5.07 25.24
N GLN A 162 10.80 -5.95 25.27
CA GLN A 162 10.53 -6.94 24.23
C GLN A 162 9.55 -6.44 23.15
N GLY A 163 9.14 -5.17 23.21
CA GLY A 163 8.20 -4.54 22.29
C GLY A 163 6.85 -5.27 22.27
N VAL A 164 6.35 -5.57 21.07
CA VAL A 164 5.08 -6.31 20.91
C VAL A 164 5.09 -7.69 21.62
N GLY A 165 6.28 -8.31 21.74
CA GLY A 165 6.42 -9.64 22.32
C GLY A 165 6.23 -9.70 23.83
N GLY A 166 6.52 -8.62 24.54
CA GLY A 166 6.30 -8.52 26.00
C GLY A 166 4.87 -8.14 26.36
N LEU A 167 4.18 -7.42 25.47
CA LEU A 167 2.82 -6.95 25.70
C LEU A 167 1.73 -7.92 25.23
N PHE A 168 2.00 -8.75 24.22
CA PHE A 168 0.99 -9.61 23.60
C PHE A 168 1.44 -11.07 23.55
N PRO A 169 0.54 -12.04 23.77
CA PRO A 169 0.85 -13.45 23.55
C PRO A 169 1.15 -13.69 22.06
N LYS A 170 1.98 -14.70 21.77
CA LYS A 170 2.45 -14.99 20.41
C LYS A 170 1.34 -15.06 19.35
N ALA A 171 0.17 -15.61 19.69
CA ALA A 171 -0.96 -15.69 18.78
C ALA A 171 -1.49 -14.29 18.39
N ASP A 172 -1.51 -13.34 19.33
CA ASP A 172 -1.95 -11.97 19.09
C ASP A 172 -0.90 -11.17 18.32
N VAL A 173 0.40 -11.39 18.59
CA VAL A 173 1.49 -10.82 17.80
C VAL A 173 1.34 -11.18 16.32
N LEU A 174 1.06 -12.46 16.02
CA LEU A 174 0.83 -12.92 14.65
C LEU A 174 -0.39 -12.23 14.00
N GLN A 175 -1.46 -11.98 14.77
CA GLN A 175 -2.63 -11.26 14.25
C GLN A 175 -2.33 -9.78 13.97
N ILE A 176 -1.61 -9.10 14.87
CA ILE A 176 -1.16 -7.70 14.65
C ILE A 176 -0.32 -7.62 13.37
N VAL A 177 0.65 -8.52 13.21
CA VAL A 177 1.48 -8.58 11.99
C VAL A 177 0.64 -8.87 10.75
N SER A 178 -0.36 -9.74 10.84
CA SER A 178 -1.31 -9.99 9.74
C SER A 178 -2.06 -8.72 9.34
N VAL A 179 -2.57 -7.95 10.31
CA VAL A 179 -3.26 -6.67 10.03
C VAL A 179 -2.33 -5.68 9.35
N LEU A 180 -1.08 -5.54 9.81
CA LEU A 180 -0.09 -4.67 9.17
C LEU A 180 0.20 -5.08 7.72
N ASN A 181 0.34 -6.39 7.47
CA ASN A 181 0.54 -6.90 6.12
C ASN A 181 -0.68 -6.65 5.23
N ASP A 182 -1.90 -6.85 5.72
CA ASP A 182 -3.12 -6.57 4.97
C ASP A 182 -3.23 -5.08 4.60
N VAL A 183 -2.93 -4.19 5.55
CA VAL A 183 -2.88 -2.74 5.34
C VAL A 183 -1.88 -2.37 4.25
N LYS A 184 -0.67 -2.99 4.26
CA LYS A 184 0.35 -2.80 3.23
C LYS A 184 -0.10 -3.34 1.87
N LEU A 185 -0.71 -4.53 1.83
CA LEU A 185 -1.13 -5.19 0.58
C LEU A 185 -2.29 -4.46 -0.10
N ARG A 186 -3.18 -3.80 0.62
CA ARG A 186 -4.27 -3.00 0.02
C ARG A 186 -3.78 -1.82 -0.82
N ALA A 187 -2.60 -1.31 -0.50
CA ALA A 187 -1.92 -0.26 -1.28
C ALA A 187 -1.25 -0.80 -2.54
N ALA A 188 -0.96 -2.10 -2.60
CA ALA A 188 -0.53 -2.74 -3.83
C ALA A 188 -1.77 -3.01 -4.70
N ALA A 189 -1.67 -2.72 -6.00
CA ALA A 189 -2.68 -3.27 -6.93
C ALA A 189 -2.65 -4.78 -6.80
N GLN A 190 -3.80 -5.38 -6.49
CA GLN A 190 -3.85 -6.79 -6.11
C GLN A 190 -3.52 -7.67 -7.32
N ALA A 191 -2.23 -8.03 -7.43
CA ALA A 191 -1.74 -9.01 -8.38
C ALA A 191 -2.09 -10.45 -7.97
N ILE A 192 -2.90 -10.69 -6.92
CA ILE A 192 -3.29 -12.07 -6.56
C ILE A 192 -4.05 -12.72 -7.72
N LEU A 193 -4.95 -11.98 -8.39
CA LEU A 193 -5.61 -12.50 -9.57
C LEU A 193 -4.63 -12.65 -10.74
N MET A 194 -3.64 -11.75 -10.87
CA MET A 194 -2.66 -11.82 -11.95
C MET A 194 -1.62 -12.92 -11.75
N LEU A 195 -1.19 -13.22 -10.54
CA LEU A 195 -0.27 -14.30 -10.20
C LEU A 195 -0.97 -15.65 -10.28
N ILE A 196 -2.22 -15.76 -9.82
CA ILE A 196 -3.03 -16.96 -10.04
C ILE A 196 -3.32 -17.12 -11.53
N PHE A 197 -3.70 -16.07 -12.25
CA PHE A 197 -3.95 -16.11 -13.68
C PHE A 197 -2.68 -16.42 -14.48
N GLN A 198 -1.53 -15.83 -14.16
CA GLN A 198 -0.26 -16.12 -14.81
C GLN A 198 0.28 -17.49 -14.42
N ALA A 199 0.12 -17.94 -13.18
CA ALA A 199 0.45 -19.31 -12.78
C ALA A 199 -0.45 -20.33 -13.48
N ILE A 200 -1.76 -20.04 -13.62
CA ILE A 200 -2.70 -20.87 -14.39
C ILE A 200 -2.35 -20.83 -15.88
N VAL A 201 -2.07 -19.67 -16.48
CA VAL A 201 -1.65 -19.54 -17.88
C VAL A 201 -0.31 -20.23 -18.14
N ALA A 202 0.63 -20.15 -17.21
CA ALA A 202 1.90 -20.87 -17.27
C ALA A 202 1.68 -22.38 -17.15
N LEU A 203 0.89 -22.84 -16.18
CA LEU A 203 0.50 -24.25 -16.04
C LEU A 203 -0.22 -24.78 -17.28
N MET A 204 -1.13 -24.00 -17.88
CA MET A 204 -1.81 -24.37 -19.13
C MET A 204 -0.83 -24.46 -20.31
N LYS A 205 0.17 -23.58 -20.40
CA LYS A 205 1.25 -23.68 -21.41
C LYS A 205 2.15 -24.89 -21.19
N TYR A 206 2.51 -25.22 -19.95
CA TYR A 206 3.34 -26.38 -19.61
C TYR A 206 2.60 -27.73 -19.75
N CYS A 207 1.28 -27.74 -19.56
CA CYS A 207 0.47 -28.96 -19.64
C CYS A 207 -0.13 -29.21 -21.04
N GLY A 208 0.06 -28.30 -22.01
CA GLY A 208 -0.35 -28.50 -23.40
C GLY A 208 -1.87 -28.63 -23.62
N LEU A 209 -2.69 -28.17 -22.69
CA LEU A 209 -4.15 -28.19 -22.85
C LEU A 209 -4.61 -27.02 -23.73
N GLY A 210 -4.92 -27.33 -24.99
CA GLY A 210 -5.52 -26.38 -25.93
C GLY A 210 -6.93 -25.94 -25.50
N PHE A 211 -7.24 -24.66 -25.69
CA PHE A 211 -8.58 -24.11 -25.53
C PHE A 211 -9.56 -24.77 -26.50
N LEU A 212 -10.67 -25.32 -25.99
CA LEU A 212 -11.88 -25.51 -26.78
C LEU A 212 -12.58 -24.15 -26.90
N ASN A 213 -12.64 -23.60 -28.10
CA ASN A 213 -13.55 -22.52 -28.43
C ASN A 213 -15.00 -23.04 -28.54
N ALA A 214 -15.97 -22.18 -28.22
CA ALA A 214 -17.41 -22.48 -28.09
C ALA A 214 -18.14 -22.87 -29.40
N GLN A 215 -17.42 -23.31 -30.42
CA GLN A 215 -17.95 -23.97 -31.61
C GLN A 215 -17.12 -25.23 -31.81
N GLY A 216 -17.66 -26.36 -31.36
CA GLY A 216 -17.00 -27.66 -31.30
C GLY A 216 -16.54 -28.20 -32.66
N SER A 217 -15.47 -27.64 -33.22
CA SER A 217 -14.75 -28.20 -34.36
C SER A 217 -13.25 -28.13 -34.08
N LYS A 218 -12.64 -29.30 -33.85
CA LYS A 218 -11.18 -29.46 -33.77
C LYS A 218 -10.60 -29.22 -35.17
N LYS A 219 -10.10 -28.01 -35.45
CA LYS A 219 -9.21 -27.80 -36.61
C LYS A 219 -7.78 -28.02 -36.15
N TRP A 220 -7.25 -29.19 -36.50
CA TRP A 220 -5.82 -29.45 -36.50
C TRP A 220 -5.22 -28.74 -37.73
N LEU A 221 -4.33 -27.77 -37.54
CA LEU A 221 -3.31 -27.46 -38.56
C LEU A 221 -1.98 -28.02 -38.05
N CYS A 222 -1.78 -29.30 -38.30
CA CYS A 222 -0.44 -29.86 -38.48
C CYS A 222 -0.40 -30.33 -39.94
N SER A 223 0.10 -29.49 -40.85
CA SER A 223 0.44 -29.92 -42.19
C SER A 223 1.94 -30.22 -42.23
N THR A 224 2.31 -31.43 -41.85
CA THR A 224 3.47 -32.09 -42.44
C THR A 224 3.04 -32.59 -43.82
N HIS A 225 3.68 -32.09 -44.88
CA HIS A 225 3.79 -32.85 -46.13
C HIS A 225 5.25 -33.28 -46.25
N PHE A 226 5.46 -34.55 -45.95
CA PHE A 226 6.65 -35.29 -46.29
C PHE A 226 6.30 -36.08 -47.56
N THR A 227 6.98 -35.82 -48.67
CA THR A 227 7.08 -36.79 -49.77
C THR A 227 8.53 -36.89 -50.21
N HIS A 228 8.97 -38.13 -50.23
CA HIS A 228 10.32 -38.64 -50.41
C HIS A 228 10.66 -38.77 -51.92
N THR A 229 11.95 -38.65 -52.24
CA THR A 229 12.71 -39.29 -53.34
C THR A 229 12.40 -38.93 -54.81
N HIS A 230 13.44 -38.44 -55.49
CA HIS A 230 14.13 -39.22 -56.51
C HIS A 230 15.64 -38.91 -56.51
#